data_AF-A0A1S4CQE0-F1
#
_entry.id   AF-A0A1S4CQE0-F1
#
_cell.length_a   1.000
_cell.length_b   1.000
_cell.length_c   1.000
_cell.angle_alpha   90.00
_cell.angle_beta   90.00
_cell.angle_gamma   90.00
#
_symmetry.space_group_name_H-M   'P 1'
#
loop_
_entity.id
_entity.type
_entity.pdbx_description
1 polymer ?
#
loop_
_entity_poly.entity_id
_entity_poly.type
_entity_poly.pdbx_seq_one_letter_code
_entity_poly.pdbx_strand_id
1 'polypeptide(L)' 'MFAAPQDSHTKALIFTIFALCLHHYSYLCSVTLQSVYCDNPYRYYTWKITYGDIYPLGVKQQGILINGQFPGPQIVTTQN' A
#
# COMPACT_ATOMS: atom_id res chain seq x y z
N MET A 1 -24.02 -58.45 -3.36
CA MET A 1 -23.15 -57.65 -2.47
C MET A 1 -21.76 -57.65 -3.09
N PHE A 2 -21.48 -56.72 -4.02
CA PHE A 2 -20.19 -56.64 -4.71
C PHE A 2 -19.21 -55.86 -3.82
N ALA A 3 -18.27 -56.57 -3.19
CA ALA A 3 -17.12 -55.94 -2.56
C ALA A 3 -16.13 -55.53 -3.66
N ALA A 4 -15.84 -54.24 -3.80
CA ALA A 4 -14.79 -53.78 -4.70
C ALA A 4 -13.42 -54.32 -4.23
N PRO A 5 -12.59 -54.86 -5.13
CA PRO A 5 -11.29 -55.42 -4.76
C PRO A 5 -10.41 -54.30 -4.17
N GLN A 6 -9.91 -54.54 -2.96
CA GLN A 6 -9.04 -53.62 -2.23
C GLN A 6 -7.57 -53.96 -2.50
N ASP A 7 -7.13 -53.85 -3.76
CA ASP A 7 -5.74 -54.02 -4.13
C ASP A 7 -4.89 -52.81 -3.65
N SER A 8 -3.66 -53.09 -3.26
CA SER A 8 -2.72 -52.08 -2.73
C SER A 8 -2.42 -50.97 -3.74
N HIS A 9 -2.51 -51.25 -5.04
CA HIS A 9 -2.30 -50.28 -6.10
C HIS A 9 -3.44 -49.26 -6.19
N THR A 10 -4.70 -49.70 -6.12
CA THR A 10 -5.86 -48.79 -6.06
C THR A 10 -5.83 -47.90 -4.82
N LYS A 11 -5.43 -48.44 -3.65
CA LYS A 11 -5.23 -47.63 -2.44
C LYS A 11 -4.13 -46.58 -2.64
N ALA A 12 -2.97 -46.98 -3.16
CA ALA A 12 -1.85 -46.08 -3.41
C ALA A 12 -2.22 -44.95 -4.38
N LEU A 13 -2.94 -45.27 -5.46
CA LEU A 13 -3.44 -44.30 -6.43
C LEU A 13 -4.35 -43.25 -5.78
N ILE A 14 -5.31 -43.70 -4.98
CA ILE A 14 -6.23 -42.81 -4.25
C ILE A 14 -5.46 -41.88 -3.31
N PHE A 15 -4.48 -42.40 -2.55
CA PHE A 15 -3.63 -41.59 -1.67
C PHE A 15 -2.82 -40.54 -2.44
N THR A 16 -2.22 -40.90 -3.58
CA THR A 16 -1.50 -39.93 -4.42
C THR A 16 -2.41 -38.84 -4.97
N ILE A 17 -3.64 -39.16 -5.36
CA ILE A 17 -4.59 -38.17 -5.87
C ILE A 17 -4.96 -37.17 -4.76
N PHE A 18 -5.27 -37.65 -3.55
CA PHE A 18 -5.55 -36.76 -2.41
C PHE A 18 -4.36 -35.87 -2.05
N ALA A 19 -3.14 -36.41 -2.06
CA ALA A 19 -1.94 -35.63 -1.78
C ALA A 19 -1.70 -34.52 -2.82
N LEU A 20 -1.93 -34.79 -4.10
CA LEU A 20 -1.83 -33.80 -5.18
C LEU A 20 -2.89 -32.70 -5.06
N CYS A 21 -4.14 -33.08 -4.73
CA CYS A 21 -5.22 -32.12 -4.50
C CYS A 21 -4.92 -31.18 -3.33
N LEU A 22 -4.34 -31.68 -2.24
CA LEU A 22 -3.98 -30.86 -1.08
C LEU A 22 -2.85 -29.87 -1.40
N HIS A 23 -1.84 -30.29 -2.18
CA HIS A 23 -0.78 -29.40 -2.65
C HIS A 23 -1.29 -28.32 -3.60
N HIS A 24 -2.23 -28.68 -4.47
CA HIS A 24 -2.84 -27.71 -5.38
C HIS A 24 -3.68 -26.67 -4.63
N TYR A 25 -4.47 -27.13 -3.64
CA TYR A 25 -5.30 -26.27 -2.82
C TYR A 25 -4.46 -25.32 -1.93
N SER A 26 -3.35 -25.82 -1.35
CA SER A 26 -2.45 -24.99 -0.55
C SER A 26 -1.72 -23.94 -1.39
N TYR A 27 -1.28 -24.30 -2.60
CA TYR A 27 -0.65 -23.36 -3.53
C TYR A 27 -1.62 -22.26 -3.96
N LEU A 28 -2.85 -22.61 -4.35
CA LEU A 28 -3.87 -21.63 -4.71
C LEU A 28 -4.21 -20.68 -3.55
N CYS A 29 -4.31 -21.20 -2.33
CA CYS A 29 -4.53 -20.38 -1.13
C CYS A 29 -3.40 -19.36 -0.93
N SER A 30 -2.13 -19.79 -1.05
CA SER A 30 -0.97 -18.91 -0.87
C SER A 30 -0.89 -17.75 -1.87
N VAL A 31 -1.35 -17.96 -3.12
CA VAL A 31 -1.36 -16.92 -4.17
C VAL A 31 -2.45 -15.88 -3.89
N THR A 32 -3.61 -16.29 -3.36
CA THR A 32 -4.74 -15.39 -3.10
C THR A 32 -4.58 -14.50 -1.86
N LEU A 33 -3.65 -14.81 -0.96
CA LEU A 33 -3.42 -14.05 0.29
C LEU A 33 -2.42 -12.89 0.14
N GLN A 34 -1.94 -12.60 -1.08
CA GLN A 34 -1.07 -11.45 -1.31
C GLN A 34 -1.92 -10.17 -1.31
N SER A 35 -1.95 -9.47 -0.17
CA SER A 35 -2.53 -8.14 -0.09
C SER A 35 -1.60 -7.12 -0.72
N VAL A 36 -2.14 -6.28 -1.62
CA VAL A 36 -1.43 -5.10 -2.12
C VAL A 36 -1.65 -3.95 -1.14
N TYR A 37 -0.57 -3.45 -0.53
CA TYR A 37 -0.63 -2.22 0.24
C TYR A 37 -0.53 -1.05 -0.73
N CYS A 38 -1.69 -0.52 -1.14
CA CYS A 38 -1.78 0.67 -1.97
C CYS A 38 -2.12 1.84 -1.07
N ASP A 39 -1.13 2.69 -0.79
CA ASP A 39 -1.36 3.99 -0.18
C ASP A 39 -0.74 5.08 -1.07
N ASN A 40 -1.37 6.26 -1.09
CA ASN A 40 -0.86 7.40 -1.86
C ASN A 40 0.20 8.13 -1.01
N PRO A 41 1.27 8.66 -1.63
CA PRO A 41 2.28 9.41 -0.88
C PRO A 41 1.68 10.68 -0.28
N TYR A 42 1.62 10.76 1.06
CA TYR A 42 1.24 11.97 1.77
C TYR A 42 2.47 12.76 2.22
N ARG A 43 2.37 14.08 2.17
CA ARG A 43 3.36 14.99 2.72
C ARG A 43 2.67 16.02 3.61
N TYR A 44 3.05 16.03 4.87
CA TYR A 44 2.53 16.95 5.87
C TYR A 44 3.46 18.14 6.05
N TYR A 45 2.88 19.33 6.14
CA TYR A 45 3.61 20.57 6.36
C TYR A 45 3.06 21.28 7.59
N THR A 46 3.95 21.66 8.50
CA THR A 46 3.61 22.52 9.64
C THR A 46 3.93 23.96 9.29
N TRP A 47 2.93 24.84 9.36
CA TRP A 47 3.08 26.26 9.04
C TRP A 47 3.04 27.10 10.31
N LYS A 48 4.11 27.84 10.57
CA LYS A 48 4.10 28.90 11.57
C LYS A 48 3.63 30.19 10.92
N ILE A 49 2.46 30.67 11.32
CA ILE A 49 1.85 31.90 10.79
C ILE A 49 2.26 33.07 11.67
N THR A 50 2.83 34.12 11.07
CA THR A 50 3.25 35.34 11.76
C THR A 50 2.94 36.58 10.94
N TYR A 51 2.69 37.70 11.61
CA TYR A 51 2.66 39.01 10.96
C TYR A 51 4.06 39.61 10.92
N GLY A 52 4.35 40.36 9.85
CA GLY A 52 5.63 41.03 9.69
C GLY A 52 5.60 42.05 8.56
N ASP A 53 6.66 42.83 8.46
CA ASP A 53 6.79 43.88 7.46
C ASP A 53 7.31 43.30 6.13
N ILE A 54 6.63 43.64 5.03
CA ILE A 54 6.98 43.22 3.66
C ILE A 54 7.04 44.43 2.72
N TYR A 55 7.82 44.33 1.65
CA TYR A 55 8.08 45.42 0.69
C TYR A 55 7.90 44.97 -0.78
N PRO A 56 6.71 44.49 -1.19
CA PRO A 56 6.52 43.93 -2.53
C PRO A 56 6.68 44.94 -3.67
N LEU A 57 6.44 46.22 -3.42
CA LEU A 57 6.58 47.33 -4.39
C LEU A 57 7.48 48.46 -3.87
N GLY A 58 8.41 48.14 -2.96
CA GLY A 58 9.28 49.14 -2.32
C GLY A 58 8.61 49.97 -1.22
N VAL A 59 7.31 49.80 -0.98
CA VAL A 59 6.58 50.42 0.14
C VAL A 59 6.32 49.40 1.24
N LYS A 60 6.51 49.81 2.50
CA LYS A 60 6.29 48.99 3.70
C LYS A 60 4.81 48.65 3.87
N GLN A 61 4.50 47.37 4.01
CA GLN A 61 3.14 46.87 4.26
C GLN A 61 3.18 45.74 5.29
N GLN A 62 2.12 45.59 6.09
CA GLN A 62 2.00 44.45 7.01
C GLN A 62 1.50 43.23 6.24
N GLY A 63 2.31 42.17 6.21
CA GLY A 63 2.02 40.91 5.51
C GLY A 63 1.84 39.73 6.46
N ILE A 64 1.30 38.65 5.93
CA ILE A 64 1.26 37.33 6.58
C ILE A 64 2.44 36.52 6.05
N LEU A 65 3.26 36.01 6.97
CA LEU A 65 4.43 35.22 6.66
C LEU A 65 4.16 33.77 7.06
N ILE A 66 4.55 32.85 6.19
CA ILE A 66 4.57 31.41 6.48
C ILE A 66 6.01 31.04 6.76
N ASN A 67 6.28 30.54 7.97
CA ASN A 67 7.64 30.23 8.43
C ASN A 67 8.60 31.44 8.31
N GLY A 68 8.08 32.66 8.53
CA GLY A 68 8.86 33.89 8.41
C GLY A 68 9.21 34.29 6.96
N GLN A 69 8.58 33.69 5.97
CA GLN A 69 8.82 33.96 4.55
C GLN A 69 7.64 34.64 3.88
N PHE A 70 7.96 35.58 2.98
CA PHE A 70 7.04 36.18 2.03
C PHE A 70 7.78 36.45 0.70
N PRO A 71 7.34 35.91 -0.45
CA PRO A 71 6.28 34.91 -0.60
C PRO A 71 6.58 33.64 0.21
N GLY A 72 5.55 32.88 0.58
CA GLY A 72 5.69 31.69 1.43
C GLY A 72 6.55 30.59 0.80
N PRO A 73 6.91 29.55 1.57
CA PRO A 73 7.73 28.45 1.09
C PRO A 73 7.05 27.68 -0.04
N GLN A 74 7.85 27.17 -0.99
CA GLN A 74 7.31 26.33 -2.06
C GLN A 74 6.79 24.98 -1.52
N ILE A 75 5.63 24.58 -2.02
CA ILE A 75 5.03 23.29 -1.75
C ILE A 75 5.29 22.40 -2.97
N VAL A 76 6.11 21.37 -2.79
CA VAL A 76 6.41 20.40 -3.85
C VAL A 76 5.53 19.17 -3.64
N THR A 77 4.70 18.86 -4.62
CA THR A 77 3.93 17.62 -4.69
C THR A 77 4.64 16.63 -5.62
N THR A 78 4.63 15.35 -5.26
CA THR A 78 5.00 14.26 -6.18
C THR A 78 3.73 13.79 -6.87
N GLN A 79 3.59 14.10 -8.17
CA GLN A 79 2.71 13.37 -9.08
C GLN A 79 3.53 12.22 -9.65
N ASN A 80 3.03 10.99 -9.50
CA ASN A 80 3.56 9.80 -10.14
C ASN A 80 2.54 9.30 -11.15
#